data_AF-A0A7C4JPF5-F1
#
_entry.id   AF-A0A7C4JPF5-F1
#
_cell.length_a   1.000
_cell.length_b   1.000
_cell.length_c   1.000
_cell.angle_alpha   90.00
_cell.angle_beta   90.00
_cell.angle_gamma   90.00
#
_symmetry.space_group_name_H-M   'P 1'
#
loop_
_entity.id
_entity.type
_entity.pdbx_description
1 polymer ?
#
loop_
_entity_poly.entity_id
_entity_poly.type
_entity_poly.pdbx_seq_one_letter_code
_entity_poly.pdbx_strand_id
1 'polypeptide(L)'
;MKLEMFYRCKGWKVSFFGVHVYMVYGEAGSETLRYFEMASKFLPKSIWTPETIVTSFIVEKAEGSYLVDVEGRRFIDLTSQWSTNNVGNVNREILEAAIEGLKQYGFIIYSLNLHKAVFDLVTELLRIRPSNNLTRVALELSGTGAVDAAVKFAVKVKKRPHIISFLGQYHGYYTGTLGYGPESADARRYFENLYGNAAILLPYPDSYRRPEYMNCEEWGKFIIDYIEEWVLKYQAPPDRIAAILFEPIACEAGVWIPPDSFIYGLKKLAGKYGWFLIADEVMTGFGRTGKWFAIQNWNI
;
A
#
# COMPACT_ATOMS: atom_id res chain seq x y z
N MET A 1 -31.25 -28.94 25.51
CA MET A 1 -31.14 -28.55 24.08
C MET A 1 -29.69 -28.72 23.70
N LYS A 2 -29.37 -29.74 22.90
CA LYS A 2 -28.00 -30.21 22.63
C LYS A 2 -27.21 -29.15 21.86
N LEU A 3 -26.03 -28.77 22.36
CA LEU A 3 -25.00 -28.09 21.58
C LEU A 3 -24.42 -29.09 20.58
N GLU A 4 -24.80 -29.00 19.31
CA GLU A 4 -24.05 -29.60 18.22
C GLU A 4 -22.99 -28.60 17.75
N MET A 5 -21.77 -28.74 18.29
CA MET A 5 -20.57 -28.14 17.71
C MET A 5 -20.29 -28.84 16.38
N PHE A 6 -20.70 -28.22 15.27
CA PHE A 6 -20.27 -28.61 13.93
C PHE A 6 -18.81 -28.18 13.71
N TYR A 7 -17.85 -28.95 14.23
CA TYR A 7 -16.50 -29.01 13.66
C TYR A 7 -16.42 -30.22 12.73
N ARG A 8 -16.98 -30.08 11.53
CA ARG A 8 -16.61 -30.91 10.38
C ARG A 8 -15.79 -30.04 9.43
N CYS A 9 -14.47 -30.15 9.52
CA CYS A 9 -13.54 -29.60 8.55
C CYS A 9 -13.72 -30.32 7.20
N LYS A 10 -14.68 -29.86 6.38
CA LYS A 10 -14.70 -30.09 4.94
C LYS A 10 -15.04 -28.78 4.24
N GLY A 11 -14.02 -28.13 3.69
CA GLY A 11 -14.14 -27.05 2.73
C GLY A 11 -14.56 -25.70 3.31
N TRP A 12 -13.60 -24.95 3.84
CA TRP A 12 -13.77 -23.50 3.94
C TRP A 12 -13.37 -22.89 2.59
N LYS A 13 -14.33 -22.28 1.89
CA LYS A 13 -14.06 -21.30 0.85
C LYS A 13 -13.98 -19.94 1.53
N VAL A 14 -12.77 -19.44 1.75
CA VAL A 14 -12.55 -18.03 2.06
C VAL A 14 -12.38 -17.32 0.72
N SER A 15 -13.29 -16.40 0.39
CA SER A 15 -13.19 -15.59 -0.82
C SER A 15 -12.43 -14.31 -0.53
N PHE A 16 -11.24 -14.16 -1.10
CA PHE A 16 -10.56 -12.88 -1.26
C PHE A 16 -10.37 -12.58 -2.74
N PHE A 17 -10.43 -11.30 -3.06
CA PHE A 17 -10.36 -10.66 -4.38
C PHE A 17 -9.36 -11.29 -5.36
N GLY A 18 -9.79 -12.29 -6.15
CA GLY A 18 -9.21 -12.65 -7.45
C GLY A 18 -7.78 -13.23 -7.50
N VAL A 19 -7.02 -13.24 -6.40
CA VAL A 19 -5.70 -13.87 -6.32
C VAL A 19 -5.76 -15.04 -5.33
N HIS A 20 -5.76 -16.26 -5.85
CA HIS A 20 -5.75 -17.47 -5.05
C HIS A 20 -4.33 -17.83 -4.61
N VAL A 21 -3.92 -17.41 -3.41
CA VAL A 21 -2.78 -18.06 -2.74
C VAL A 21 -3.32 -19.26 -1.97
N TYR A 22 -3.34 -20.42 -2.61
CA TYR A 22 -3.68 -21.68 -1.95
C TYR A 22 -2.52 -22.10 -1.03
N MET A 23 -2.64 -21.84 0.28
CA MET A 23 -1.79 -22.52 1.25
C MET A 23 -2.35 -23.93 1.48
N VAL A 24 -1.56 -24.94 1.12
CA VAL A 24 -1.89 -26.37 1.22
C VAL A 24 -2.08 -26.76 2.69
N TYR A 25 -3.21 -27.41 3.00
CA TYR A 25 -3.70 -27.67 4.35
C TYR A 25 -3.08 -28.93 5.00
N GLY A 26 -2.77 -28.80 6.29
CA GLY A 26 -2.88 -29.87 7.29
C GLY A 26 -3.98 -29.51 8.29
N GLU A 27 -4.54 -30.49 9.04
CA GLU A 27 -5.50 -30.19 10.11
C GLU A 27 -4.87 -29.24 11.15
N ALA A 28 -5.66 -28.29 11.66
CA ALA A 28 -5.21 -27.40 12.73
C ALA A 28 -5.06 -28.20 14.02
N GLY A 29 -3.90 -28.05 14.69
CA GLY A 29 -3.66 -28.69 15.97
C GLY A 29 -4.48 -28.07 17.11
N SER A 30 -4.47 -28.72 18.27
CA SER A 30 -5.28 -28.32 19.42
C SER A 30 -4.94 -26.93 19.96
N GLU A 31 -3.66 -26.54 19.90
CA GLU A 31 -3.22 -25.24 20.43
C GLU A 31 -3.64 -24.11 19.49
N THR A 32 -3.53 -24.33 18.17
CA THR A 32 -4.06 -23.43 17.14
C THR A 32 -5.56 -23.20 17.34
N LEU A 33 -6.34 -24.26 17.55
CA LEU A 33 -7.79 -24.17 17.77
C LEU A 33 -8.13 -23.36 19.03
N ARG A 34 -7.36 -23.51 20.11
CA ARG A 34 -7.53 -22.73 21.35
C ARG A 34 -7.40 -21.23 21.09
N TYR A 35 -6.37 -20.82 20.34
CA TYR A 35 -6.17 -19.41 19.98
C TYR A 35 -7.24 -18.89 19.01
N PHE A 36 -7.76 -19.72 18.10
CA PHE A 36 -8.89 -19.35 17.24
C PHE A 36 -10.18 -19.13 18.03
N GLU A 37 -10.44 -19.93 19.07
CA GLU A 37 -11.56 -19.67 19.97
C GLU A 37 -11.39 -18.34 20.71
N MET A 38 -10.19 -18.06 21.23
CA MET A 38 -9.87 -16.79 21.87
C MET A 38 -10.05 -15.61 20.91
N ALA A 39 -9.53 -15.71 19.68
CA ALA A 39 -9.67 -14.68 18.67
C ALA A 39 -11.15 -14.40 18.35
N SER A 40 -11.96 -15.45 18.17
CA SER A 40 -13.40 -15.32 17.91
C SER A 40 -14.16 -14.67 19.08
N LYS A 41 -13.68 -14.82 20.31
CA LYS A 41 -14.31 -14.27 21.51
C LYS A 41 -13.86 -12.84 21.82
N PHE A 42 -12.59 -12.52 21.56
CA PHE A 42 -11.94 -11.32 22.08
C PHE A 42 -11.55 -10.31 21.00
N LEU A 43 -11.41 -10.72 19.74
CA LEU A 43 -11.11 -9.81 18.65
C LEU A 43 -12.39 -9.43 17.92
N PRO A 44 -12.53 -8.15 17.51
CA PRO A 44 -13.64 -7.76 16.67
C PRO A 44 -13.51 -8.45 15.30
N LYS A 45 -14.63 -8.57 14.59
CA LYS A 45 -14.56 -8.81 13.15
C LYS A 45 -13.72 -7.72 12.52
N SER A 46 -12.86 -8.10 11.58
CA SER A 46 -12.15 -7.12 10.79
C SER A 46 -13.16 -6.22 10.07
N ILE A 47 -12.83 -4.95 9.91
CA ILE A 47 -13.64 -4.06 9.06
C ILE A 47 -13.45 -4.38 7.56
N TRP A 48 -12.42 -5.19 7.22
CA TRP A 48 -12.03 -5.55 5.85
C TRP A 48 -12.57 -6.89 5.38
N THR A 49 -13.04 -7.73 6.30
CA THR A 49 -13.48 -9.10 6.00
C THR A 49 -14.60 -9.49 6.96
N PRO A 50 -15.59 -10.25 6.49
CA PRO A 50 -16.66 -10.74 7.36
C PRO A 50 -16.16 -11.74 8.43
N GLU A 51 -14.93 -12.24 8.27
CA GLU A 51 -14.25 -13.15 9.19
C GLU A 51 -13.45 -12.40 10.27
N THR A 52 -13.45 -12.94 11.49
CA THR A 52 -12.52 -12.51 12.57
C THR A 52 -11.12 -13.07 12.36
N ILE A 53 -11.00 -14.22 11.67
CA ILE A 53 -9.77 -14.97 11.48
C ILE A 53 -9.60 -15.22 9.99
N VAL A 54 -8.54 -14.67 9.42
CA VAL A 54 -8.14 -14.89 8.02
C VAL A 54 -6.97 -15.85 7.87
N THR A 55 -6.28 -16.15 8.98
CA THR A 55 -5.11 -17.04 8.98
C THR A 55 -5.52 -18.49 9.21
N SER A 56 -4.67 -19.42 8.76
CA SER A 56 -4.87 -20.86 8.97
C SER A 56 -3.97 -21.46 10.07
N PHE A 57 -3.13 -20.63 10.69
CA PHE A 57 -2.24 -20.99 11.80
C PHE A 57 -2.00 -19.76 12.69
N ILE A 58 -1.40 -19.99 13.86
CA ILE A 58 -1.05 -18.96 14.84
C ILE A 58 0.47 -18.94 14.98
N VAL A 59 1.08 -17.79 14.66
CA VAL A 59 2.53 -17.60 14.73
C VAL A 59 2.98 -17.60 16.19
N GLU A 60 3.95 -18.44 16.52
CA GLU A 60 4.66 -18.42 17.80
C GLU A 60 5.97 -17.64 17.69
N LYS A 61 6.73 -17.88 16.61
CA LYS A 61 8.03 -17.24 16.37
C LYS A 61 8.20 -16.92 14.88
N ALA A 62 8.96 -15.87 14.60
CA ALA A 62 9.44 -15.57 13.25
C ALA A 62 10.98 -15.43 13.25
N GLU A 63 11.63 -15.83 12.16
CA GLU A 63 13.08 -15.72 11.98
C GLU A 63 13.43 -15.69 10.50
N GLY A 64 14.08 -14.61 10.04
CA GLY A 64 14.37 -14.41 8.62
C GLY A 64 13.09 -14.48 7.79
N SER A 65 13.08 -15.36 6.78
CA SER A 65 11.92 -15.60 5.92
C SER A 65 11.02 -16.75 6.41
N TYR A 66 11.08 -17.10 7.70
CA TYR A 66 10.29 -18.19 8.25
C TYR A 66 9.35 -17.74 9.35
N LEU A 67 8.17 -18.35 9.37
CA LEU A 67 7.22 -18.32 10.47
C LEU A 67 7.14 -19.73 11.08
N VAL A 68 7.17 -19.83 12.39
CA VAL A 68 6.94 -21.05 13.14
C VAL A 68 5.65 -20.86 13.91
N ASP A 69 4.70 -21.78 13.73
CA ASP A 69 3.43 -21.73 14.44
C ASP A 69 3.51 -22.39 15.83
N VAL A 70 2.45 -22.24 16.62
CA VAL A 70 2.31 -22.82 17.97
C VAL A 70 2.32 -24.35 18.01
N GLU A 71 2.25 -25.02 16.85
CA GLU A 71 2.37 -26.48 16.72
C GLU A 71 3.78 -26.88 16.27
N GLY A 72 4.72 -25.94 16.17
CA GLY A 72 6.10 -26.14 15.71
C GLY A 72 6.24 -26.30 14.20
N ARG A 73 5.18 -26.10 13.40
CA ARG A 73 5.25 -26.17 11.94
C ARG A 73 5.92 -24.92 11.41
N ARG A 74 6.85 -25.10 10.47
CA ARG A 74 7.65 -24.03 9.88
C ARG A 74 7.16 -23.73 8.45
N PHE A 75 6.85 -22.47 8.20
CA PHE A 75 6.38 -21.94 6.93
C PHE A 75 7.42 -20.97 6.35
N ILE A 76 7.60 -20.99 5.04
CA ILE A 76 8.33 -19.94 4.33
C ILE A 76 7.37 -18.77 4.12
N ASP A 77 7.74 -17.57 4.59
CA ASP A 77 6.98 -16.35 4.39
C ASP A 77 7.28 -15.74 3.02
N LEU A 78 6.44 -16.07 2.05
CA LEU A 78 6.49 -15.49 0.70
C LEU A 78 5.70 -14.18 0.59
N THR A 79 5.06 -13.73 1.67
CA THR A 79 4.31 -12.47 1.72
C THR A 79 5.16 -11.30 2.24
N SER A 80 6.26 -11.63 2.94
CA SER A 80 7.11 -10.65 3.62
C SER A 80 6.30 -9.75 4.55
N GLN A 81 5.24 -10.29 5.15
CA GLN A 81 4.24 -9.57 5.94
C GLN A 81 3.73 -8.31 5.23
N TRP A 82 3.22 -8.48 4.01
CA TRP A 82 2.70 -7.38 3.21
C TRP A 82 3.81 -6.40 2.75
N SER A 83 4.90 -6.95 2.23
CA SER A 83 6.06 -6.19 1.73
C SER A 83 6.78 -5.32 2.76
N THR A 84 6.68 -5.63 4.06
CA THR A 84 7.31 -4.85 5.14
C THR A 84 8.66 -5.41 5.57
N ASN A 85 8.80 -6.73 5.64
CA ASN A 85 9.98 -7.41 6.18
C ASN A 85 11.07 -7.70 5.12
N ASN A 86 11.48 -6.68 4.37
CA ASN A 86 12.43 -6.83 3.24
C ASN A 86 13.76 -7.49 3.63
N VAL A 87 14.22 -7.32 4.87
CA VAL A 87 15.47 -7.90 5.40
C VAL A 87 15.25 -9.09 6.36
N GLY A 88 14.04 -9.63 6.38
CA GLY A 88 13.64 -10.75 7.22
C GLY A 88 13.24 -10.35 8.65
N ASN A 89 12.48 -11.23 9.29
CA ASN A 89 12.06 -11.10 10.68
C ASN A 89 13.26 -11.20 11.64
N VAL A 90 13.24 -10.40 12.71
CA VAL A 90 14.24 -10.43 13.79
C VAL A 90 15.67 -10.24 13.26
N ASN A 91 15.84 -9.35 12.29
CA ASN A 91 17.16 -8.95 11.83
C ASN A 91 17.97 -8.38 13.01
N ARG A 92 19.13 -8.99 13.29
CA ARG A 92 19.93 -8.70 14.49
C ARG A 92 20.34 -7.23 14.59
N GLU A 93 20.81 -6.65 13.49
CA GLU A 93 21.28 -5.26 13.46
C GLU A 93 20.14 -4.28 13.76
N ILE A 94 18.97 -4.50 13.15
CA ILE A 94 17.77 -3.68 13.39
C ILE A 94 17.27 -3.83 14.83
N LEU A 95 17.24 -5.06 15.35
CA LEU A 95 16.78 -5.33 16.72
C LEU A 95 17.67 -4.64 17.75
N GLU A 96 19.00 -4.78 17.60
CA GLU A 96 19.97 -4.16 18.50
C GLU A 96 19.85 -2.62 18.45
N ALA A 97 19.77 -2.03 17.25
CA ALA A 97 19.58 -0.59 17.07
C ALA A 97 18.26 -0.07 17.66
N ALA A 98 17.15 -0.81 17.52
CA ALA A 98 15.86 -0.45 18.09
C ALA A 98 15.89 -0.48 19.63
N ILE A 99 16.48 -1.53 20.23
CA ILE A 99 16.64 -1.65 21.69
C ILE A 99 17.50 -0.51 22.23
N GLU A 100 18.62 -0.20 21.58
CA GLU A 100 19.50 0.89 21.99
C GLU A 100 18.82 2.25 21.88
N GLY A 101 18.12 2.50 20.76
CA GLY A 101 17.33 3.71 20.57
C GLY A 101 16.27 3.92 21.65
N LEU A 102 15.55 2.86 22.02
CA LEU A 102 14.55 2.92 23.10
C LEU A 102 15.20 3.16 24.47
N LYS A 103 16.34 2.53 24.77
CA LYS A 103 17.08 2.76 26.03
C LYS A 103 17.58 4.20 26.13
N GLN A 104 18.02 4.79 25.02
CA GLN A 104 18.59 6.12 24.99
C GLN A 104 17.53 7.23 24.99
N TYR A 105 16.47 7.07 24.18
CA TYR A 105 15.53 8.15 23.90
C TYR A 105 14.13 7.95 24.49
N GLY A 106 13.72 6.71 24.79
CA GLY A 106 12.34 6.41 25.16
C GLY A 106 11.36 6.88 24.08
N PHE A 107 10.47 7.82 24.42
CA PHE A 107 9.57 8.46 23.48
C PHE A 107 9.77 9.98 23.46
N ILE A 108 10.13 10.50 22.29
CA ILE A 108 10.34 11.94 22.07
C ILE A 108 9.43 12.39 20.93
N ILE A 109 8.66 13.47 21.18
CA ILE A 109 7.80 14.07 20.15
C ILE A 109 8.69 14.75 19.10
N TYR A 110 8.72 14.17 17.90
CA TYR A 110 9.55 14.60 16.77
C TYR A 110 9.46 16.12 16.48
N SER A 111 8.25 16.68 16.49
CA SER A 111 8.03 18.10 16.17
C SER A 111 8.40 19.06 17.30
N LEU A 112 8.61 18.57 18.52
CA LEU A 112 8.95 19.41 19.69
C LEU A 112 10.43 19.29 20.07
N ASN A 113 10.96 18.08 20.05
CA ASN A 113 12.31 17.77 20.54
C ASN A 113 13.03 16.90 19.50
N LEU A 114 13.75 17.53 18.59
CA LEU A 114 14.54 16.82 17.57
C LEU A 114 15.71 16.07 18.24
N HIS A 115 15.99 14.85 17.78
CA HIS A 115 17.09 14.03 18.26
C HIS A 115 17.93 13.50 17.10
N LYS A 116 19.18 13.12 17.40
CA LYS A 116 20.23 12.81 16.40
C LYS A 116 19.77 11.79 15.34
N ALA A 117 19.13 10.70 15.77
CA ALA A 117 18.72 9.61 14.88
C ALA A 117 17.80 10.07 13.72
N VAL A 118 16.99 11.11 13.94
CA VAL A 118 16.15 11.69 12.87
C VAL A 118 17.02 12.29 11.77
N PHE A 119 18.06 13.04 12.13
CA PHE A 119 18.95 13.67 11.15
C PHE A 119 19.76 12.63 10.38
N ASP A 120 20.22 11.58 11.07
CA ASP A 120 20.91 10.46 10.43
C ASP A 120 19.98 9.79 9.40
N LEU A 121 18.74 9.47 9.79
CA LEU A 121 17.74 8.86 8.90
C LEU A 121 17.40 9.75 7.70
N VAL A 122 17.11 11.03 7.93
CA VAL A 122 16.75 11.97 6.85
C VAL A 122 17.91 12.15 5.87
N THR A 123 19.15 12.17 6.36
CA THR A 123 20.34 12.27 5.52
C THR A 123 20.48 11.03 4.62
N GLU A 124 20.29 9.84 5.17
CA GLU A 124 20.33 8.59 4.41
C GLU A 124 19.19 8.48 3.38
N LEU A 125 17.97 8.85 3.76
CA LEU A 125 16.83 8.88 2.83
C LEU A 125 17.07 9.85 1.67
N LEU A 126 17.63 11.03 1.96
CA LEU A 126 18.04 11.98 0.94
C LEU A 126 19.18 11.45 0.07
N ARG A 127 20.07 10.58 0.57
CA ARG A 127 21.13 9.97 -0.24
C ARG A 127 20.58 9.00 -1.29
N ILE A 128 19.56 8.22 -0.94
CA ILE A 128 18.98 7.19 -1.83
C ILE A 128 17.81 7.66 -2.68
N ARG A 129 17.34 8.90 -2.49
CA ARG A 129 16.20 9.49 -3.20
C ARG A 129 16.26 9.27 -4.73
N PRO A 130 15.11 9.07 -5.40
CA PRO A 130 15.10 8.87 -6.85
C PRO A 130 15.50 10.12 -7.65
N SER A 131 15.33 11.32 -7.07
CA SER A 131 15.60 12.59 -7.73
C SER A 131 16.22 13.63 -6.79
N ASN A 132 17.20 14.40 -7.28
CA ASN A 132 17.79 15.53 -6.56
C ASN A 132 16.82 16.68 -6.26
N ASN A 133 15.63 16.67 -6.89
CA ASN A 133 14.59 17.63 -6.61
C ASN A 133 13.83 17.31 -5.30
N LEU A 134 13.97 16.10 -4.75
CA LEU A 134 13.43 15.71 -3.44
C LEU A 134 14.41 16.13 -2.34
N THR A 135 14.25 17.35 -1.84
CA THR A 135 15.23 18.02 -0.96
C THR A 135 14.88 17.97 0.54
N ARG A 136 13.73 17.40 0.88
CA ARG A 136 13.17 17.37 2.23
C ARG A 136 12.46 16.04 2.46
N VAL A 137 12.45 15.59 3.72
CA VAL A 137 11.76 14.39 4.18
C VAL A 137 10.82 14.80 5.31
N ALA A 138 9.57 14.36 5.22
CA ALA A 138 8.63 14.36 6.33
C ALA A 138 8.45 12.90 6.78
N LEU A 139 8.58 12.64 8.07
CA LEU A 139 8.45 11.30 8.63
C LEU A 139 7.01 11.08 9.08
N GLU A 140 6.48 9.91 8.73
CA GLU A 140 5.13 9.45 9.10
C GLU A 140 5.22 8.02 9.63
N LEU A 141 4.26 7.65 10.49
CA LEU A 141 4.26 6.34 11.15
C LEU A 141 3.78 5.20 10.24
N SER A 142 2.94 5.52 9.25
CA SER A 142 2.31 4.54 8.37
C SER A 142 2.32 5.01 6.92
N GLY A 143 2.20 4.08 5.98
CA GLY A 143 2.02 4.41 4.56
C GLY A 143 0.78 5.27 4.31
N THR A 144 -0.34 4.96 5.01
CA THR A 144 -1.56 5.79 4.98
C THR A 144 -1.27 7.24 5.41
N GLY A 145 -0.56 7.43 6.52
CA GLY A 145 -0.16 8.75 6.99
C GLY A 145 0.75 9.48 6.00
N ALA A 146 1.70 8.76 5.40
CA ALA A 146 2.62 9.31 4.40
C ALA A 146 1.88 9.84 3.15
N VAL A 147 0.91 9.09 2.63
CA VAL A 147 0.10 9.53 1.49
C VAL A 147 -0.79 10.71 1.86
N ASP A 148 -1.47 10.64 3.01
CA ASP A 148 -2.32 11.73 3.49
C ASP A 148 -1.51 13.03 3.67
N ALA A 149 -0.30 12.95 4.22
CA ALA A 149 0.63 14.06 4.32
C ALA A 149 1.06 14.59 2.94
N ALA A 150 1.42 13.70 2.01
CA ALA A 150 1.83 14.09 0.65
C ALA A 150 0.72 14.86 -0.09
N VAL A 151 -0.52 14.38 -0.01
CA VAL A 151 -1.69 15.06 -0.59
C VAL A 151 -1.92 16.42 0.08
N LYS A 152 -1.87 16.48 1.41
CA LYS A 152 -2.01 17.76 2.16
C LYS A 152 -0.95 18.78 1.76
N PHE A 153 0.32 18.36 1.60
CA PHE A 153 1.37 19.23 1.10
C PHE A 153 1.08 19.72 -0.32
N ALA A 154 0.70 18.81 -1.22
CA ALA A 154 0.40 19.16 -2.61
C ALA A 154 -0.74 20.18 -2.70
N VAL A 155 -1.87 19.93 -2.04
CA VAL A 155 -3.05 20.81 -2.02
C VAL A 155 -2.69 22.17 -1.41
N LYS A 156 -1.99 22.19 -0.27
CA LYS A 156 -1.65 23.44 0.43
C LYS A 156 -0.66 24.31 -0.34
N VAL A 157 0.35 23.70 -0.97
CA VAL A 157 1.37 24.42 -1.75
C VAL A 157 0.80 24.91 -3.07
N LYS A 158 0.05 24.07 -3.79
CA LYS A 158 -0.54 24.45 -5.07
C LYS A 158 -1.76 25.35 -4.91
N LYS A 159 -2.44 25.29 -3.77
CA LYS A 159 -3.76 25.92 -3.51
C LYS A 159 -4.81 25.43 -4.51
N ARG A 160 -4.75 24.13 -4.83
CA ARG A 160 -5.59 23.45 -5.81
C ARG A 160 -6.25 22.25 -5.14
N PRO A 161 -7.57 22.07 -5.24
CA PRO A 161 -8.27 21.08 -4.43
C PRO A 161 -8.25 19.65 -4.99
N HIS A 162 -8.02 19.48 -6.29
CA HIS A 162 -8.19 18.17 -6.92
C HIS A 162 -6.88 17.38 -7.01
N ILE A 163 -7.00 16.07 -6.83
CA ILE A 163 -5.98 15.07 -7.07
C ILE A 163 -6.49 14.16 -8.18
N ILE A 164 -5.65 13.81 -9.15
CA ILE A 164 -5.92 12.67 -10.05
C ILE A 164 -5.34 11.43 -9.39
N SER A 165 -6.12 10.36 -9.33
CA SER A 165 -5.70 9.04 -8.83
C SER A 165 -6.38 7.92 -9.61
N PHE A 166 -6.06 6.66 -9.33
CA PHE A 166 -6.48 5.55 -10.18
C PHE A 166 -7.26 4.45 -9.44
N LEU A 167 -8.21 3.86 -10.14
CA LEU A 167 -9.03 2.73 -9.68
C LEU A 167 -8.18 1.46 -9.56
N GLY A 168 -8.43 0.68 -8.52
CA GLY A 168 -7.70 -0.55 -8.23
C GLY A 168 -6.42 -0.34 -7.41
N GLN A 169 -6.01 0.91 -7.18
CA GLN A 169 -4.84 1.24 -6.37
C GLN A 169 -5.17 1.30 -4.88
N TYR A 170 -4.18 1.12 -4.03
CA TYR A 170 -4.28 1.21 -2.58
C TYR A 170 -3.40 2.33 -2.03
N HIS A 171 -4.01 3.28 -1.33
CA HIS A 171 -3.33 4.45 -0.78
C HIS A 171 -3.54 4.62 0.74
N GLY A 172 -4.06 3.56 1.40
CA GLY A 172 -4.32 3.56 2.82
C GLY A 172 -5.77 3.76 3.22
N TYR A 173 -6.04 3.57 4.51
CA TYR A 173 -7.41 3.39 5.04
C TYR A 173 -7.92 4.48 6.00
N TYR A 174 -7.26 5.63 6.06
CA TYR A 174 -7.92 6.82 6.61
C TYR A 174 -9.07 7.22 5.71
N THR A 175 -10.06 7.90 6.29
CA THR A 175 -11.27 8.31 5.56
C THR A 175 -10.95 9.07 4.26
N GLY A 176 -9.92 9.92 4.25
CA GLY A 176 -9.47 10.63 3.06
C GLY A 176 -8.75 9.72 2.05
N THR A 177 -7.80 8.91 2.52
CA THR A 177 -6.98 8.04 1.65
C THR A 177 -7.76 6.94 0.98
N LEU A 178 -8.83 6.48 1.62
CA LEU A 178 -9.79 5.54 1.04
C LEU A 178 -10.47 6.09 -0.23
N GLY A 179 -10.60 7.42 -0.34
CA GLY A 179 -11.09 8.11 -1.53
C GLY A 179 -10.03 8.27 -2.63
N TYR A 180 -8.74 8.19 -2.30
CA TYR A 180 -7.65 8.32 -3.27
C TYR A 180 -7.33 6.98 -3.95
N GLY A 181 -7.29 5.89 -3.19
CA GLY A 181 -6.92 4.56 -3.68
C GLY A 181 -8.05 3.55 -3.43
N PRO A 182 -9.09 3.54 -4.28
CA PRO A 182 -10.16 2.57 -4.17
C PRO A 182 -9.70 1.22 -4.75
N GLU A 183 -9.05 0.39 -3.93
CA GLU A 183 -8.62 -0.95 -4.33
C GLU A 183 -9.79 -1.83 -4.78
N SER A 184 -10.97 -1.61 -4.18
CA SER A 184 -12.22 -2.27 -4.55
C SER A 184 -13.43 -1.40 -4.21
N ALA A 185 -14.59 -1.77 -4.77
CA ALA A 185 -15.86 -1.17 -4.38
C ALA A 185 -16.24 -1.51 -2.93
N ASP A 186 -15.97 -2.74 -2.49
CA ASP A 186 -16.37 -3.22 -1.16
C ASP A 186 -15.51 -2.61 -0.04
N ALA A 187 -14.22 -2.36 -0.28
CA ALA A 187 -13.33 -1.66 0.66
C ALA A 187 -13.85 -0.26 1.06
N ARG A 188 -14.70 0.35 0.22
CA ARG A 188 -15.28 1.69 0.43
C ARG A 188 -16.73 1.67 0.84
N ARG A 189 -17.31 0.48 0.97
CA ARG A 189 -18.71 0.28 1.28
C ARG A 189 -19.06 1.03 2.57
N TYR A 190 -20.13 1.82 2.51
CA TYR A 190 -20.63 2.67 3.61
C TYR A 190 -19.82 3.94 3.90
N PHE A 191 -18.64 4.13 3.29
CA PHE A 191 -17.78 5.29 3.51
C PHE A 191 -17.76 6.26 2.32
N GLU A 192 -18.53 5.98 1.27
CA GLU A 192 -18.40 6.64 -0.03
C GLU A 192 -18.64 8.15 0.03
N ASN A 193 -19.53 8.58 0.92
CA ASN A 193 -19.88 9.98 1.09
C ASN A 193 -18.93 10.75 2.02
N LEU A 194 -17.98 10.10 2.69
CA LEU A 194 -17.14 10.76 3.70
C LEU A 194 -15.98 11.56 3.10
N TYR A 195 -15.56 11.23 1.88
CA TYR A 195 -14.45 11.90 1.20
C TYR A 195 -14.88 12.76 0.01
N GLY A 196 -16.17 12.76 -0.38
CA GLY A 196 -16.70 13.60 -1.46
C GLY A 196 -15.89 13.46 -2.77
N ASN A 197 -15.61 14.57 -3.45
CA ASN A 197 -14.76 14.62 -4.65
C ASN A 197 -13.26 14.75 -4.30
N ALA A 198 -12.77 13.93 -3.36
CA ALA A 198 -11.37 13.93 -2.91
C ALA A 198 -10.35 13.64 -4.02
N ALA A 199 -10.71 12.78 -4.98
CA ALA A 199 -9.92 12.53 -6.18
C ALA A 199 -10.79 12.38 -7.42
N ILE A 200 -10.20 12.68 -8.56
CA ILE A 200 -10.68 12.30 -9.89
C ILE A 200 -10.09 10.91 -10.16
N LEU A 201 -10.94 9.89 -10.14
CA LEU A 201 -10.54 8.50 -10.26
C LEU A 201 -10.62 8.03 -11.71
N LEU A 202 -9.53 7.45 -12.22
CA LEU A 202 -9.41 6.96 -13.59
C LEU A 202 -8.99 5.49 -13.61
N PRO A 203 -9.21 4.73 -14.70
CA PRO A 203 -8.68 3.38 -14.79
C PRO A 203 -7.15 3.38 -14.72
N TYR A 204 -6.56 2.54 -13.85
CA TYR A 204 -5.14 2.22 -13.94
C TYR A 204 -4.93 1.23 -15.10
N PRO A 205 -3.92 1.42 -15.97
CA PRO A 205 -3.78 0.58 -17.15
C PRO A 205 -3.17 -0.80 -16.81
N ASP A 206 -4.02 -1.75 -16.44
CA ASP A 206 -3.66 -3.18 -16.40
C ASP A 206 -3.40 -3.68 -17.83
N SER A 207 -2.12 -3.94 -18.14
CA SER A 207 -1.67 -4.46 -19.43
C SER A 207 -2.30 -5.81 -19.81
N TYR A 208 -2.69 -6.64 -18.83
CA TYR A 208 -3.30 -7.94 -19.08
C TYR A 208 -4.77 -7.83 -19.48
N ARG A 209 -5.51 -6.84 -18.95
CA ARG A 209 -6.94 -6.61 -19.21
C ARG A 209 -7.24 -5.48 -20.20
N ARG A 210 -6.24 -5.05 -20.96
CA ARG A 210 -6.41 -4.06 -22.03
C ARG A 210 -7.43 -4.54 -23.09
N PRO A 211 -8.07 -3.61 -23.82
CA PRO A 211 -8.87 -3.97 -25.00
C PRO A 211 -8.05 -4.77 -26.01
N GLU A 212 -8.63 -5.82 -26.60
CA GLU A 212 -7.91 -6.73 -27.50
C GLU A 212 -7.26 -6.03 -28.70
N TYR A 213 -7.90 -4.96 -29.19
CA TYR A 213 -7.47 -4.17 -30.35
C TYR A 213 -6.43 -3.09 -30.04
N MET A 214 -6.01 -2.92 -28.78
CA MET A 214 -4.94 -1.99 -28.39
C MET A 214 -3.75 -2.77 -27.84
N ASN A 215 -2.52 -2.44 -28.23
CA ASN A 215 -1.33 -2.94 -27.53
C ASN A 215 -1.16 -2.25 -26.15
N CYS A 216 -0.20 -2.73 -25.33
CA CYS A 216 0.01 -2.18 -23.98
C CYS A 216 0.33 -0.68 -24.00
N GLU A 217 1.19 -0.22 -24.90
CA GLU A 217 1.58 1.19 -24.98
C GLU A 217 0.43 2.08 -25.48
N GLU A 218 -0.39 1.60 -26.41
CA GLU A 218 -1.61 2.28 -26.84
C GLU A 218 -2.61 2.40 -25.69
N TRP A 219 -2.73 1.37 -24.86
CA TRP A 219 -3.60 1.40 -23.69
C TRP A 219 -3.14 2.41 -22.65
N GLY A 220 -1.84 2.44 -22.32
CA GLY A 220 -1.28 3.45 -21.43
C GLY A 220 -1.46 4.87 -21.97
N LYS A 221 -1.24 5.08 -23.28
CA LYS A 221 -1.44 6.37 -23.95
C LYS A 221 -2.91 6.80 -23.92
N PHE A 222 -3.83 5.87 -24.13
CA PHE A 222 -5.27 6.16 -24.10
C PHE A 222 -5.70 6.77 -22.76
N ILE A 223 -5.20 6.26 -21.63
CA ILE A 223 -5.51 6.83 -20.30
C ILE A 223 -4.97 8.27 -20.19
N ILE A 224 -3.77 8.54 -20.71
CA ILE A 224 -3.17 9.88 -20.71
C ILE A 224 -3.97 10.85 -21.59
N ASP A 225 -4.35 10.43 -22.80
CA ASP A 225 -5.18 11.23 -23.69
C ASP A 225 -6.55 11.50 -23.06
N TYR A 226 -7.15 10.51 -22.38
CA TYR A 226 -8.41 10.68 -21.67
C TYR A 226 -8.34 11.77 -20.59
N ILE A 227 -7.21 11.87 -19.86
CA ILE A 227 -6.98 12.96 -18.92
C ILE A 227 -7.07 14.31 -19.66
N GLU A 228 -6.27 14.50 -20.71
CA GLU A 228 -6.21 15.80 -21.41
C GLU A 228 -7.49 16.16 -22.15
N GLU A 229 -8.13 15.17 -22.77
CA GLU A 229 -9.25 15.39 -23.68
C GLU A 229 -10.60 15.41 -23.00
N TRP A 230 -10.76 14.65 -21.90
CA TRP A 230 -12.04 14.52 -21.20
C TRP A 230 -12.01 15.12 -19.81
N VAL A 231 -11.08 14.69 -18.95
CA VAL A 231 -11.03 15.16 -17.55
C VAL A 231 -10.81 16.67 -17.50
N LEU A 232 -9.80 17.16 -18.23
CA LEU A 232 -9.43 18.58 -18.20
C LEU A 232 -10.48 19.51 -18.84
N LYS A 233 -11.33 18.98 -19.72
CA LYS A 233 -12.37 19.76 -20.41
C LYS A 233 -13.71 19.74 -19.69
N TYR A 234 -14.09 18.59 -19.13
CA TYR A 234 -15.47 18.36 -18.65
C TYR A 234 -15.58 18.17 -17.13
N GLN A 235 -14.49 17.93 -16.42
CA GLN A 235 -14.54 17.63 -14.98
C GLN A 235 -13.77 18.63 -14.12
N ALA A 236 -12.50 18.91 -14.45
CA ALA A 236 -11.70 19.85 -13.66
C ALA A 236 -10.66 20.57 -14.54
N PRO A 237 -10.63 21.91 -14.55
CA PRO A 237 -9.64 22.62 -15.34
C PRO A 237 -8.22 22.40 -14.76
N PRO A 238 -7.16 22.48 -15.59
CA PRO A 238 -5.81 22.09 -15.18
C PRO A 238 -5.26 22.88 -13.97
N ASP A 239 -5.67 24.13 -13.81
CA ASP A 239 -5.26 25.01 -12.73
C ASP A 239 -5.96 24.72 -11.40
N ARG A 240 -6.89 23.75 -11.36
CA ARG A 240 -7.56 23.26 -10.16
C ARG A 240 -7.02 21.92 -9.66
N ILE A 241 -6.04 21.34 -10.34
CA ILE A 241 -5.43 20.05 -10.00
C ILE A 241 -4.06 20.27 -9.34
N ALA A 242 -3.89 19.75 -8.12
CA ALA A 242 -2.65 19.87 -7.35
C ALA A 242 -1.62 18.81 -7.73
N ALA A 243 -2.05 17.57 -7.88
CA ALA A 243 -1.16 16.44 -8.08
C ALA A 243 -1.83 15.28 -8.84
N ILE A 244 -0.97 14.43 -9.39
CA ILE A 244 -1.30 13.05 -9.74
C ILE A 244 -0.69 12.16 -8.65
N LEU A 245 -1.50 11.30 -8.05
CA LEU A 245 -1.10 10.28 -7.09
C LEU A 245 -1.26 8.91 -7.74
N PHE A 246 -0.23 8.06 -7.65
CA PHE A 246 -0.28 6.71 -8.20
C PHE A 246 0.78 5.81 -7.58
N GLU A 247 0.52 4.50 -7.49
CA GLU A 247 1.57 3.50 -7.27
C GLU A 247 2.33 3.23 -8.60
N PRO A 248 3.67 3.22 -8.63
CA PRO A 248 4.44 2.85 -9.82
C PRO A 248 4.18 1.44 -10.33
N ILE A 249 3.88 0.51 -9.41
CA ILE A 249 3.32 -0.82 -9.68
C ILE A 249 2.17 -0.97 -8.69
N ALA A 250 0.95 -1.18 -9.17
CA ALA A 250 -0.21 -1.33 -8.28
C ALA A 250 -0.19 -2.72 -7.64
N CYS A 251 0.33 -2.81 -6.42
CA CYS A 251 0.63 -4.09 -5.79
C CYS A 251 -0.63 -4.80 -5.29
N GLU A 252 -1.49 -4.10 -4.54
CA GLU A 252 -2.76 -4.64 -4.03
C GLU A 252 -3.73 -5.06 -5.14
N ALA A 253 -3.65 -4.39 -6.29
CA ALA A 253 -4.45 -4.72 -7.47
C ALA A 253 -4.15 -6.14 -8.03
N GLY A 254 -3.08 -6.77 -7.55
CA GLY A 254 -2.53 -8.02 -8.10
C GLY A 254 -1.27 -7.78 -8.93
N VAL A 255 -0.41 -6.86 -8.49
CA VAL A 255 0.89 -6.54 -9.11
C VAL A 255 0.76 -6.10 -10.58
N TRP A 256 -0.04 -5.05 -10.81
CA TRP A 256 -0.21 -4.49 -12.15
C TRP A 256 0.99 -3.61 -12.50
N ILE A 257 1.77 -4.05 -13.49
CA ILE A 257 2.85 -3.27 -14.07
C ILE A 257 2.26 -2.44 -15.23
N PRO A 258 2.26 -1.10 -15.12
CA PRO A 258 1.69 -0.25 -16.16
C PRO A 258 2.60 -0.21 -17.40
N PRO A 259 2.05 0.11 -18.58
CA PRO A 259 2.84 0.44 -19.77
C PRO A 259 3.72 1.67 -19.55
N ASP A 260 4.82 1.75 -20.29
CA ASP A 260 5.78 2.85 -20.19
C ASP A 260 5.15 4.18 -20.60
N SER A 261 4.32 4.17 -21.64
CA SER A 261 3.59 5.33 -22.15
C SER A 261 2.74 6.02 -21.08
N PHE A 262 2.20 5.25 -20.12
CA PHE A 262 1.44 5.78 -19.02
C PHE A 262 2.35 6.55 -18.05
N ILE A 263 3.41 5.91 -17.55
CA ILE A 263 4.33 6.51 -16.57
C ILE A 263 4.99 7.79 -17.13
N TYR A 264 5.51 7.72 -18.35
CA TYR A 264 6.08 8.89 -19.03
C TYR A 264 5.03 9.97 -19.32
N GLY A 265 3.81 9.57 -19.66
CA GLY A 265 2.67 10.45 -19.85
C GLY A 265 2.32 11.22 -18.58
N LEU A 266 2.22 10.55 -17.43
CA LEU A 266 1.95 11.20 -16.13
C LEU A 266 3.03 12.25 -15.79
N LYS A 267 4.32 11.91 -15.98
CA LYS A 267 5.42 12.86 -15.80
C LYS A 267 5.30 14.07 -16.72
N LYS A 268 4.98 13.85 -17.99
CA LYS A 268 4.79 14.93 -18.97
C LYS A 268 3.62 15.83 -18.59
N LEU A 269 2.48 15.26 -18.18
CA LEU A 269 1.32 16.02 -17.73
C LEU A 269 1.63 16.85 -16.49
N ALA A 270 2.25 16.24 -15.48
CA ALA A 270 2.62 16.93 -14.25
C ALA A 270 3.57 18.11 -14.53
N GLY A 271 4.57 17.92 -15.39
CA GLY A 271 5.46 18.99 -15.84
C GLY A 271 4.73 20.09 -16.61
N LYS A 272 3.87 19.73 -17.57
CA LYS A 272 3.13 20.66 -18.45
C LYS A 272 2.21 21.59 -17.67
N TYR A 273 1.48 21.07 -16.69
CA TYR A 273 0.45 21.82 -15.94
C TYR A 273 0.91 22.27 -14.54
N GLY A 274 2.18 21.97 -14.20
CA GLY A 274 2.77 22.30 -12.91
C GLY A 274 2.09 21.57 -11.75
N TRP A 275 1.68 20.32 -11.94
CA TRP A 275 1.19 19.45 -10.87
C TRP A 275 2.35 18.78 -10.15
N PHE A 276 2.13 18.32 -8.92
CA PHE A 276 3.03 17.35 -8.33
C PHE A 276 2.79 15.96 -8.91
N LEU A 277 3.85 15.17 -9.02
CA LEU A 277 3.78 13.75 -9.31
C LEU A 277 4.13 13.01 -8.03
N ILE A 278 3.15 12.37 -7.41
CA ILE A 278 3.31 11.63 -6.16
C ILE A 278 3.33 10.14 -6.51
N ALA A 279 4.53 9.55 -6.48
CA ALA A 279 4.71 8.10 -6.58
C ALA A 279 4.55 7.49 -5.19
N ASP A 280 3.48 6.74 -4.98
CA ASP A 280 3.27 5.95 -3.77
C ASP A 280 4.14 4.69 -3.84
N GLU A 281 5.24 4.72 -3.09
CA GLU A 281 6.25 3.66 -3.06
C GLU A 281 6.23 2.88 -1.73
N VAL A 282 5.08 2.86 -1.03
CA VAL A 282 4.95 2.18 0.26
C VAL A 282 5.33 0.70 0.15
N MET A 283 4.91 0.01 -0.90
CA MET A 283 5.29 -1.40 -1.15
C MET A 283 6.51 -1.56 -2.05
N THR A 284 6.65 -0.70 -3.05
CA THR A 284 7.64 -0.86 -4.13
C THR A 284 9.01 -0.27 -3.82
N GLY A 285 9.08 0.57 -2.78
CA GLY A 285 10.32 1.17 -2.30
C GLY A 285 11.25 0.20 -1.58
N PHE A 286 12.40 0.72 -1.19
CA PHE A 286 13.46 0.03 -0.45
C PHE A 286 13.90 -1.30 -1.06
N GLY A 287 14.16 -1.33 -2.37
CA GLY A 287 14.82 -2.45 -3.02
C GLY A 287 13.89 -3.51 -3.63
N ARG A 288 12.57 -3.43 -3.41
CA ARG A 288 11.62 -4.49 -3.81
C ARG A 288 11.67 -4.82 -5.30
N THR A 289 11.93 -3.82 -6.15
CA THR A 289 11.99 -3.96 -7.61
C THR A 289 13.42 -3.99 -8.16
N GLY A 290 14.43 -4.17 -7.31
CA GLY A 290 15.86 -4.16 -7.69
C GLY A 290 16.50 -2.76 -7.75
N LYS A 291 15.72 -1.70 -7.52
CA LYS A 291 16.17 -0.32 -7.30
C LYS A 291 15.72 0.18 -5.93
N TRP A 292 16.28 1.27 -5.43
CA TRP A 292 15.84 1.85 -4.15
C TRP A 292 14.36 2.24 -4.20
N PHE A 293 13.89 2.77 -5.32
CA PHE A 293 12.50 3.12 -5.56
C PHE A 293 12.10 2.61 -6.96
N ALA A 294 10.91 2.06 -7.13
CA ALA A 294 10.49 1.46 -8.39
C ALA A 294 10.40 2.47 -9.54
N ILE A 295 10.07 3.73 -9.26
CA ILE A 295 10.02 4.82 -10.23
C ILE A 295 11.35 5.00 -10.99
N GLN A 296 12.47 4.57 -10.38
CA GLN A 296 13.79 4.60 -11.00
C GLN A 296 13.93 3.61 -12.17
N ASN A 297 13.09 2.58 -12.27
CA ASN A 297 13.06 1.68 -13.43
C ASN A 297 12.66 2.42 -14.73
N TRP A 298 11.96 3.55 -14.60
CA TRP A 298 11.62 4.46 -15.71
C TRP A 298 12.53 5.69 -15.79
N ASN A 299 13.61 5.75 -15.01
CA ASN A 299 14.51 6.92 -14.94
C ASN A 299 13.77 8.23 -14.59
N ILE A 300 12.81 8.17 -13.67
CA ILE A 300 12.03 9.32 -13.20
C ILE A 300 12.44 9.76 -11.80
#